data_AF-A0A1F5L6L8-F1
#
_entry.id   AF-A0A1F5L6L8-F1
#
_cell.length_a   1.000
_cell.length_b   1.000
_cell.length_c   1.000
_cell.angle_alpha   90.00
_cell.angle_beta   90.00
_cell.angle_gamma   90.00
#
_symmetry.space_group_name_H-M   'P 1'
#
loop_
_entity.id
_entity.type
_entity.pdbx_description
1 polymer ?
#
loop_
_entity_poly.entity_id
_entity_poly.type
_entity_poly.pdbx_seq_one_letter_code
_entity_poly.pdbx_strand_id
1 'polypeptide(L)'
;MPSTNNIAFTAPINPPGHSPVLTVDQIWNGLLLKIRSAETFVPAAIQSTKVVSESYDDNGNPVTVREVLFRESQKAVQETVTAFEASRVEFVQSEGSKINNVISEGADGELYMTYMFEWRHPGVSKEELAALAEKERTMSQMAVEGTIKVLRQLVEEKKL
;
A
#
# COMPACT_ATOMS: atom_id res chain seq x y z
N MET A 1 -18.61 4.32 -19.59
CA MET A 1 -18.80 3.98 -18.16
C MET A 1 -17.41 3.90 -17.54
N PRO A 2 -17.16 4.48 -16.36
CA PRO A 2 -15.85 4.34 -15.72
C PRO A 2 -15.60 2.85 -15.42
N SER A 3 -14.51 2.31 -15.95
CA SER A 3 -14.07 0.92 -15.76
C SER A 3 -13.13 0.87 -14.56
N THR A 4 -13.67 1.17 -13.38
CA THR A 4 -12.90 1.36 -12.15
C THR A 4 -13.49 0.56 -11.01
N ASN A 5 -12.64 -0.16 -10.28
CA ASN A 5 -13.00 -0.79 -9.01
C ASN A 5 -12.46 0.06 -7.86
N ASN A 6 -13.38 0.53 -7.00
CA ASN A 6 -13.05 1.32 -5.82
C ASN A 6 -13.24 0.45 -4.58
N ILE A 7 -12.16 0.17 -3.87
CA ILE A 7 -12.14 -0.76 -2.74
C ILE A 7 -11.37 -0.12 -1.60
N ALA A 8 -11.89 -0.22 -0.38
CA ALA A 8 -11.16 0.12 0.82
C ALA A 8 -11.19 -1.07 1.79
N PHE A 9 -10.06 -1.31 2.45
CA PHE A 9 -9.96 -2.31 3.51
C PHE A 9 -9.20 -1.72 4.70
N THR A 10 -9.68 -2.00 5.90
CA THR A 10 -9.13 -1.48 7.16
C THR A 10 -8.89 -2.63 8.13
N ALA A 11 -7.75 -2.62 8.80
CA ALA A 11 -7.48 -3.52 9.92
C ALA A 11 -6.83 -2.76 11.10
N PRO A 12 -7.09 -3.18 12.35
CA PRO A 12 -6.40 -2.62 13.52
C PRO A 12 -4.91 -2.98 13.47
N ILE A 13 -4.05 -2.00 13.75
CA ILE A 13 -2.60 -2.19 13.80
C ILE A 13 -2.18 -2.82 15.13
N ASN A 14 -2.82 -2.45 16.24
CA ASN A 14 -2.51 -2.98 17.57
C ASN A 14 -3.76 -3.58 18.25
N PRO A 15 -4.36 -4.66 17.68
CA PRO A 15 -5.48 -5.32 18.34
C PRO A 15 -5.04 -5.94 19.68
N PRO A 16 -5.95 -6.07 20.66
CA PRO A 16 -5.63 -6.64 21.97
C PRO A 16 -4.90 -7.98 21.87
N GLY A 17 -3.91 -8.19 22.74
CA GLY A 17 -3.14 -9.43 22.81
C GLY A 17 -2.07 -9.61 21.73
N HIS A 18 -1.83 -8.61 20.88
CA HIS A 18 -0.77 -8.67 19.87
C HIS A 18 0.50 -7.94 20.34
N SER A 19 1.65 -8.55 20.06
CA SER A 19 2.98 -8.00 20.35
C SER A 19 3.88 -8.16 19.12
N PRO A 20 4.89 -7.29 18.92
CA PRO A 20 5.08 -6.02 19.61
C PRO A 20 3.96 -5.02 19.30
N VAL A 21 3.71 -4.10 20.24
CA VAL A 21 2.85 -2.93 20.00
C VAL A 21 3.64 -1.96 19.12
N LEU A 22 3.12 -1.65 17.94
CA LEU A 22 3.77 -0.77 16.98
C LEU A 22 3.50 0.70 17.31
N THR A 23 4.54 1.53 17.30
CA THR A 23 4.41 2.99 17.41
C THR A 23 4.14 3.62 16.05
N VAL A 24 3.61 4.86 16.02
CA VAL A 24 3.40 5.61 14.77
C VAL A 24 4.69 5.75 13.98
N ASP A 25 5.81 6.07 14.65
CA ASP A 25 7.12 6.21 14.01
C ASP A 25 7.59 4.90 13.35
N GLN A 26 7.40 3.75 14.02
CA GLN A 26 7.74 2.44 13.45
C GLN A 26 6.88 2.12 12.22
N ILE A 27 5.58 2.41 12.30
CA ILE A 27 4.65 2.21 11.18
C ILE A 27 5.06 3.10 10.01
N TRP A 28 5.36 4.38 10.28
CA TRP A 28 5.78 5.34 9.26
C TRP A 28 7.08 4.92 8.57
N ASN A 29 8.13 4.60 9.33
CA ASN A 29 9.38 4.09 8.79
C ASN A 29 9.19 2.82 7.96
N GLY A 30 8.28 1.94 8.39
CA GLY A 30 7.92 0.75 7.64
C GLY A 30 7.17 1.05 6.34
N LEU A 31 6.28 2.05 6.30
CA LEU A 31 5.67 2.51 5.05
C LEU A 31 6.72 3.11 4.11
N LEU A 32 7.68 3.90 4.60
CA LEU A 32 8.78 4.41 3.79
C LEU A 32 9.64 3.27 3.22
N LEU A 33 9.92 2.23 4.00
CA LEU A 33 10.59 1.02 3.51
C LEU A 33 9.75 0.32 2.44
N LYS A 34 8.44 0.23 2.62
CA LYS A 34 7.51 -0.37 1.65
C LYS A 34 7.50 0.38 0.31
N ILE A 35 7.72 1.70 0.31
CA ILE A 35 7.91 2.47 -0.94
C ILE A 35 9.10 1.90 -1.74
N ARG A 36 10.16 1.47 -1.06
CA ARG A 36 11.39 0.99 -1.69
C ARG A 36 11.44 -0.51 -1.94
N SER A 37 10.66 -1.29 -1.20
CA SER A 37 10.72 -2.76 -1.19
C SER A 37 9.33 -3.37 -1.03
N ALA A 38 8.42 -3.12 -1.97
CA ALA A 38 7.02 -3.54 -1.87
C ALA A 38 6.85 -5.08 -1.84
N GLU A 39 7.76 -5.82 -2.49
CA GLU A 39 7.85 -7.28 -2.45
C GLU A 39 8.08 -7.83 -1.05
N THR A 40 8.70 -7.08 -0.14
CA THR A 40 8.88 -7.49 1.26
C THR A 40 7.54 -7.55 1.98
N PHE A 41 6.63 -6.62 1.65
CA PHE A 41 5.35 -6.46 2.34
C PHE A 41 4.21 -7.21 1.65
N VAL A 42 4.26 -7.34 0.32
CA VAL A 42 3.23 -8.00 -0.49
C VAL A 42 3.87 -9.05 -1.42
N PRO A 43 4.61 -10.04 -0.87
CA PRO A 43 5.39 -10.99 -1.66
C PRO A 43 4.53 -11.86 -2.57
N ALA A 44 3.24 -12.06 -2.28
CA ALA A 44 2.35 -12.84 -3.13
C ALA A 44 2.03 -12.13 -4.46
N ALA A 45 1.98 -10.80 -4.48
CA ALA A 45 1.59 -10.02 -5.66
C ALA A 45 2.79 -9.39 -6.38
N ILE A 46 3.81 -8.96 -5.63
CA ILE A 46 4.92 -8.17 -6.15
C ILE A 46 6.21 -9.00 -6.18
N GLN A 47 6.86 -8.98 -7.34
CA GLN A 47 8.10 -9.70 -7.60
C GLN A 47 9.32 -8.92 -7.16
N SER A 48 9.40 -7.65 -7.55
CA SER A 48 10.53 -6.78 -7.25
C SER A 48 10.13 -5.31 -7.35
N THR A 49 10.82 -4.47 -6.60
CA THR A 49 10.73 -3.00 -6.68
C THR A 49 12.08 -2.43 -7.10
N LYS A 50 12.06 -1.41 -7.95
CA LYS A 50 13.24 -0.64 -8.34
C LYS A 50 12.93 0.84 -8.22
N VAL A 51 13.68 1.55 -7.38
CA VAL A 51 13.61 3.02 -7.31
C VAL A 51 14.26 3.61 -8.56
N VAL A 52 13.55 4.52 -9.22
CA VAL A 52 13.99 5.22 -10.43
C VAL A 52 14.55 6.59 -10.08
N SER A 53 13.82 7.35 -9.26
CA SER A 53 14.25 8.68 -8.83
C SER A 53 13.59 9.08 -7.52
N GLU A 54 14.22 10.04 -6.85
CA GLU A 54 13.74 10.61 -5.60
C GLU A 54 13.81 12.14 -5.69
N SER A 55 12.81 12.80 -5.12
CA SER A 55 12.63 14.25 -5.19
C SER A 55 11.69 14.72 -4.07
N TYR A 56 11.33 15.99 -4.10
CA TYR A 56 10.31 16.57 -3.23
C TYR A 56 9.27 17.31 -4.08
N ASP A 57 8.02 17.29 -3.66
CA ASP A 57 6.97 18.12 -4.29
C ASP A 57 7.08 19.60 -3.84
N ASP A 58 6.21 20.46 -4.39
CA ASP A 58 6.19 21.89 -4.09
C ASP A 58 5.88 22.20 -2.61
N ASN A 59 5.33 21.24 -1.86
CA ASN A 59 5.03 21.36 -0.44
C ASN A 59 6.13 20.74 0.44
N GLY A 60 7.21 20.22 -0.14
CA GLY A 60 8.30 19.57 0.57
C GLY A 60 8.03 18.11 0.97
N ASN A 61 7.01 17.47 0.41
CA ASN A 61 6.76 16.05 0.66
C ASN A 61 7.74 15.18 -0.17
N PRO A 62 8.33 14.11 0.40
CA PRO A 62 9.14 13.19 -0.38
C PRO A 62 8.34 12.53 -1.49
N VAL A 63 8.91 12.51 -2.70
CA VAL A 63 8.34 11.85 -3.88
C VAL A 63 9.34 10.82 -4.42
N THR A 64 8.92 9.57 -4.47
CA THR A 64 9.68 8.46 -5.06
C THR A 64 9.00 7.97 -6.33
N VAL A 65 9.73 7.96 -7.44
CA VAL A 65 9.30 7.24 -8.65
C VAL A 65 9.92 5.87 -8.62
N ARG A 66 9.11 4.82 -8.78
CA ARG A 66 9.55 3.42 -8.75
C ARG A 66 8.92 2.60 -9.86
N GLU A 67 9.59 1.52 -10.23
CA GLU A 67 9.05 0.46 -11.08
C GLU A 67 8.75 -0.76 -10.19
N VAL A 68 7.54 -1.31 -10.30
CA VAL A 68 7.10 -2.51 -9.59
C VAL A 68 6.76 -3.59 -10.61
N LEU A 69 7.36 -4.78 -10.46
CA LEU A 69 7.06 -5.95 -11.29
C LEU A 69 6.02 -6.82 -10.59
N PHE A 70 4.85 -7.00 -11.18
CA PHE A 70 3.81 -7.88 -10.66
C PHE A 70 4.08 -9.33 -11.04
N ARG A 71 3.96 -10.26 -10.08
CA ARG A 71 4.26 -11.68 -10.29
C ARG A 71 3.35 -12.35 -11.30
N GLU A 72 2.05 -12.13 -11.19
CA GLU A 72 1.08 -12.87 -12.00
C GLU A 72 1.09 -12.42 -13.46
N SER A 73 1.10 -11.11 -13.70
CA SER A 73 1.06 -10.56 -15.05
C SER A 73 2.43 -10.43 -15.70
N GLN A 74 3.52 -10.56 -14.93
CA GLN A 74 4.89 -10.22 -15.36
C GLN A 74 4.99 -8.81 -15.98
N LYS A 75 4.08 -7.90 -15.60
CA LYS A 75 4.03 -6.52 -16.06
C LYS A 75 4.78 -5.62 -15.08
N ALA A 76 5.67 -4.79 -15.60
CA ALA A 76 6.23 -3.67 -14.85
C ALA A 76 5.29 -2.48 -14.91
N VAL A 77 5.02 -1.87 -13.76
CA VAL A 77 4.21 -0.65 -13.63
C VAL A 77 5.06 0.42 -12.95
N GLN A 78 5.07 1.61 -13.53
CA GLN A 78 5.70 2.76 -12.89
C GLN A 78 4.70 3.44 -11.95
N GLU A 79 5.14 3.72 -10.74
CA GLU A 79 4.39 4.42 -9.71
C GLU A 79 5.13 5.68 -9.30
N THR A 80 4.40 6.80 -9.20
CA THR A 80 4.85 7.98 -8.46
C THR A 80 4.25 7.91 -7.07
N VAL A 81 5.11 7.95 -6.05
CA VAL A 81 4.70 7.76 -4.66
C VAL A 81 5.02 9.00 -3.85
N THR A 82 4.02 9.63 -3.25
CA THR A 82 4.18 10.81 -2.39
C THR A 82 3.92 10.43 -0.94
N ALA A 83 4.86 10.79 -0.05
CA ALA A 83 4.77 10.50 1.38
C ALA A 83 4.30 11.75 2.16
N PHE A 84 3.13 11.66 2.79
CA PHE A 84 2.53 12.71 3.61
C PHE A 84 2.62 12.36 5.09
N GLU A 85 3.80 12.61 5.66
CA GLU A 85 4.10 12.30 7.05
C GLU A 85 3.12 12.98 8.02
N ALA A 86 2.62 12.32 9.07
CA ALA A 86 2.72 10.89 9.43
C ALA A 86 1.42 10.13 9.12
N SER A 87 0.69 10.56 8.09
CA SER A 87 -0.70 10.14 7.85
C SER A 87 -0.85 9.10 6.75
N ARG A 88 -0.16 9.26 5.63
CA ARG A 88 -0.39 8.41 4.46
C ARG A 88 0.75 8.45 3.45
N VAL A 89 0.79 7.41 2.62
CA VAL A 89 1.54 7.41 1.35
C VAL A 89 0.56 7.20 0.20
N GLU A 90 0.67 8.00 -0.85
CA GLU A 90 -0.17 7.93 -2.05
C GLU A 90 0.66 7.39 -3.22
N PHE A 91 0.18 6.35 -3.88
CA PHE A 91 0.75 5.77 -5.08
C PHE A 91 -0.14 6.13 -6.27
N VAL A 92 0.46 6.67 -7.33
CA VAL A 92 -0.21 6.93 -8.60
C VAL A 92 0.50 6.16 -9.71
N GLN A 93 -0.22 5.23 -10.33
CA GLN A 93 0.26 4.44 -11.46
C GLN A 93 0.12 5.24 -12.76
N SER A 94 0.92 4.91 -13.78
CA SER A 94 0.92 5.64 -15.06
C SER A 94 -0.41 5.57 -15.83
N GLU A 95 -1.19 4.50 -15.65
CA GLU A 95 -2.58 4.38 -16.15
C GLU A 95 -3.62 5.17 -15.34
N GLY A 96 -3.18 5.82 -14.25
CA GLY A 96 -4.01 6.66 -13.39
C GLY A 96 -4.68 5.93 -12.22
N SER A 97 -4.43 4.64 -12.02
CA SER A 97 -4.86 3.95 -10.79
C SER A 97 -4.19 4.60 -9.58
N LYS A 98 -4.94 4.70 -8.48
CA LYS A 98 -4.45 5.32 -7.24
C LYS A 98 -4.57 4.36 -6.08
N ILE A 99 -3.58 4.37 -5.21
CA ILE A 99 -3.57 3.60 -3.98
C ILE A 99 -3.17 4.53 -2.84
N ASN A 100 -3.92 4.55 -1.76
CA ASN A 100 -3.56 5.25 -0.54
C ASN A 100 -3.31 4.23 0.56
N ASN A 101 -2.23 4.39 1.31
CA ASN A 101 -1.97 3.62 2.52
C ASN A 101 -2.00 4.59 3.69
N VAL A 102 -3.04 4.50 4.51
CA VAL A 102 -3.36 5.49 5.54
C VAL A 102 -3.17 4.88 6.92
N ILE A 103 -2.53 5.65 7.80
CA ILE A 103 -2.52 5.45 9.24
C ILE A 103 -3.60 6.36 9.80
N SER A 104 -4.58 5.79 10.51
CA SER A 104 -5.64 6.56 11.16
C SER A 104 -5.77 6.19 12.62
N GLU A 105 -6.29 7.14 13.41
CA GLU A 105 -6.55 6.98 14.83
C GLU A 105 -8.07 6.82 15.07
N GLY A 106 -8.43 5.85 15.91
CA GLY A 106 -9.77 5.67 16.44
C GLY A 106 -10.13 6.74 17.48
N ALA A 107 -11.40 6.81 17.87
CA ALA A 107 -11.85 7.78 18.86
C ALA A 107 -11.17 7.62 20.23
N ASP A 108 -10.67 6.43 20.54
CA ASP A 108 -10.03 6.08 21.81
C ASP A 108 -8.51 5.87 21.66
N GLY A 109 -7.92 6.31 20.54
CA GLY A 109 -6.48 6.27 20.29
C GLY A 109 -5.97 5.00 19.60
N GLU A 110 -6.85 4.12 19.12
CA GLU A 110 -6.44 2.90 18.41
C GLU A 110 -5.88 3.23 17.03
N LEU A 111 -4.80 2.56 16.63
CA LEU A 111 -4.23 2.74 15.30
C LEU A 111 -4.82 1.76 14.30
N TYR A 112 -5.19 2.26 13.12
CA TYR A 112 -5.70 1.48 12.00
C TYR A 112 -4.84 1.70 10.75
N MET A 113 -4.70 0.64 9.97
CA MET A 113 -4.13 0.69 8.63
C MET A 113 -5.28 0.56 7.64
N THR A 114 -5.48 1.57 6.80
CA THR A 114 -6.52 1.59 5.77
C THR A 114 -5.89 1.73 4.40
N TYR A 115 -6.11 0.76 3.52
CA TYR A 115 -5.75 0.90 2.11
C TYR A 115 -6.98 1.22 1.28
N MET A 116 -6.87 2.24 0.44
CA MET A 116 -7.91 2.64 -0.50
C MET A 116 -7.36 2.52 -1.91
N PHE A 117 -8.09 1.81 -2.77
CA PHE A 117 -7.71 1.50 -4.13
C PHE A 117 -8.74 2.10 -5.08
N GLU A 118 -8.26 2.83 -6.07
CA GLU A 118 -8.97 3.21 -7.29
C GLU A 118 -8.28 2.48 -8.45
N TRP A 119 -8.65 1.22 -8.69
CA TRP A 119 -8.05 0.40 -9.77
C TRP A 119 -8.77 0.65 -11.08
N ARG A 120 -8.04 1.19 -12.07
CA ARG A 120 -8.55 1.49 -13.41
C ARG A 120 -8.25 0.36 -14.37
N HIS A 121 -9.29 -0.08 -15.07
CA HIS A 121 -9.29 -1.20 -16.02
C HIS A 121 -9.79 -0.74 -17.40
N PRO A 122 -9.04 0.12 -18.12
CA PRO A 122 -9.50 0.67 -19.39
C PRO A 122 -9.81 -0.43 -20.42
N GLY A 123 -10.97 -0.35 -21.06
CA GLY A 123 -11.38 -1.28 -22.12
C GLY A 123 -11.97 -2.61 -21.65
N VAL A 124 -12.10 -2.82 -20.34
CA VAL A 124 -12.69 -4.04 -19.75
C VAL A 124 -14.22 -3.95 -19.74
N SER A 125 -14.90 -5.07 -20.02
CA SER A 125 -16.36 -5.18 -19.95
C SER A 125 -16.89 -5.10 -18.52
N LYS A 126 -18.20 -4.95 -18.34
CA LYS A 126 -18.81 -4.87 -17.01
C LYS A 126 -18.68 -6.21 -16.25
N GLU A 127 -18.82 -7.32 -16.96
CA GLU A 127 -18.74 -8.67 -16.43
C GLU A 127 -17.31 -8.99 -15.96
N GLU A 128 -16.31 -8.65 -16.78
CA GLU A 128 -14.89 -8.80 -16.40
C GLU A 128 -14.52 -7.88 -15.24
N LEU A 129 -15.02 -6.64 -15.22
CA LEU A 129 -14.78 -5.70 -14.12
C LEU A 129 -15.31 -6.25 -12.78
N ALA A 130 -16.48 -6.89 -12.79
CA ALA A 130 -17.06 -7.53 -11.61
C ALA A 130 -16.24 -8.75 -11.14
N ALA A 131 -15.71 -9.55 -12.05
CA ALA A 131 -14.83 -10.67 -11.72
C ALA A 131 -13.49 -10.19 -11.12
N LEU A 132 -12.92 -9.12 -11.67
CA LEU A 132 -11.73 -8.47 -11.12
C LEU A 132 -11.98 -7.94 -9.70
N ALA A 133 -13.14 -7.31 -9.47
CA ALA A 133 -13.47 -6.71 -8.17
C ALA A 133 -13.41 -7.73 -7.02
N GLU A 134 -13.83 -8.98 -7.25
CA GLU A 134 -13.81 -10.02 -6.21
C GLU A 134 -12.38 -10.44 -5.84
N LYS A 135 -11.53 -10.65 -6.85
CA LYS A 135 -10.11 -10.93 -6.65
C LYS A 135 -9.40 -9.78 -5.95
N GLU A 136 -9.73 -8.56 -6.36
CA GLU A 136 -9.19 -7.31 -5.85
C GLU A 136 -9.57 -7.05 -4.39
N ARG A 137 -10.78 -7.42 -3.94
CA ARG A 137 -11.13 -7.39 -2.52
C ARG A 137 -10.23 -8.28 -1.69
N THR A 138 -10.03 -9.52 -2.12
CA THR A 138 -9.12 -10.46 -1.44
C THR A 138 -7.69 -9.92 -1.41
N MET A 139 -7.22 -9.35 -2.52
CA MET A 139 -5.89 -8.73 -2.59
C MET A 139 -5.75 -7.53 -1.65
N SER A 140 -6.79 -6.69 -1.53
CA SER A 140 -6.78 -5.53 -0.64
C SER A 140 -6.61 -5.92 0.83
N GLN A 141 -7.33 -6.95 1.27
CA GLN A 141 -7.21 -7.51 2.62
C GLN A 141 -5.80 -8.06 2.86
N MET A 142 -5.31 -8.93 1.96
CA MET A 142 -3.97 -9.51 2.08
C MET A 142 -2.87 -8.45 2.13
N ALA A 143 -3.00 -7.37 1.36
CA ALA A 143 -2.00 -6.30 1.35
C ALA A 143 -1.95 -5.54 2.69
N VAL A 144 -3.10 -5.26 3.30
CA VAL A 144 -3.17 -4.57 4.60
C VAL A 144 -2.65 -5.47 5.71
N GLU A 145 -3.22 -6.67 5.86
CA GLU A 145 -2.85 -7.61 6.92
C GLU A 145 -1.40 -8.07 6.80
N GLY A 146 -0.95 -8.36 5.56
CA GLY A 146 0.43 -8.71 5.26
C GLY A 146 1.41 -7.60 5.61
N THR A 147 1.05 -6.34 5.33
CA THR A 147 1.89 -5.19 5.73
C THR A 147 2.01 -5.10 7.25
N ILE A 148 0.91 -5.17 8.00
CA ILE A 148 0.93 -5.14 9.47
C ILE A 148 1.80 -6.27 10.04
N LYS A 149 1.67 -7.48 9.49
CA LYS A 149 2.49 -8.63 9.90
C LYS A 149 3.98 -8.37 9.70
N VAL A 150 4.36 -7.87 8.53
CA VAL A 150 5.77 -7.57 8.20
C VAL A 150 6.31 -6.44 9.07
N LEU A 151 5.51 -5.39 9.36
CA LEU A 151 5.91 -4.33 10.28
C LEU A 151 6.29 -4.89 11.66
N ARG A 152 5.46 -5.78 12.22
CA ARG A 152 5.76 -6.43 13.51
C ARG A 152 7.04 -7.26 13.44
N GLN A 153 7.20 -8.05 12.39
CA GLN A 153 8.41 -8.85 12.19
C GLN A 153 9.67 -7.97 12.14
N LEU A 154 9.62 -6.85 11.41
CA LEU A 154 10.77 -5.95 11.30
C LEU A 154 11.11 -5.26 12.62
N VAL A 155 10.11 -4.92 13.44
CA VAL A 155 10.33 -4.40 14.80
C VAL A 155 10.95 -5.46 15.70
N GLU A 156 10.47 -6.70 15.67
CA GLU A 156 11.07 -7.82 16.42
C GLU A 156 12.54 -8.05 16.03
N GLU A 157 12.84 -7.92 14.74
CA GLU A 157 14.20 -8.02 14.19
C GLU A 157 15.06 -6.77 14.40
N LYS A 158 14.53 -5.71 15.03
CA LYS A 158 15.19 -4.41 15.26
C LYS A 158 15.64 -3.72 13.97
N LYS A 159 14.83 -3.84 12.92
CA LYS A 159 15.02 -3.21 11.61
C LYS A 159 14.13 -1.98 11.39
N LEU A 160 13.25 -1.67 12.35
CA LEU A 160 12.40 -0.49 12.45
C LEU A 160 12.44 0.08 13.87
#